data_AF-A0A8C3LPH1-F1
#
_entry.id   AF-A0A8C3LPH1-F1
#
_cell.length_a   1.000
_cell.length_b   1.000
_cell.length_c   1.000
_cell.angle_alpha   90.00
_cell.angle_beta   90.00
_cell.angle_gamma   90.00
#
_symmetry.space_group_name_H-M   'P 1'
#
loop_
_entity.id
_entity.type
_entity.pdbx_description
1 polymer ?
#
loop_
_entity_poly.entity_id
_entity_poly.type
_entity_poly.pdbx_seq_one_letter_code
_entity_poly.pdbx_strand_id
1 'polypeptide(L)'
;MSFSRSYLTRSFQAAYPRLPAPGVAALVAFLTGRQLVSHVAHNLALPDLALCAQFPAPPAVLHATFFAVVGALLGSSGPERAGLFVRDFLIPQLIGKDLFEVWEVVNPMGLLVEELAKRNISAPEPRITRQLGVNTVLPLYFIGLYCDKKIIAEGPGETLLAAEEEAARVALRKLYGYTENRRPWDYSKPKEGWTAEKAISSN
;
A
#
# COMPACT_ATOMS: atom_id res chain seq x y z
N MET A 1 4.88 16.16 9.71
CA MET A 1 4.84 14.69 9.50
C MET A 1 3.62 14.02 10.13
N SER A 2 3.22 14.36 11.37
CA SER A 2 2.06 13.74 12.07
C SER A 2 0.75 13.85 11.28
N PHE A 3 0.45 15.03 10.73
CA PHE A 3 -0.72 15.27 9.88
C PHE A 3 -0.76 14.33 8.67
N SER A 4 0.30 14.29 7.84
CA SER A 4 0.36 13.45 6.64
C SER A 4 0.18 11.97 6.97
N ARG A 5 0.81 11.46 8.05
CA ARG A 5 0.65 10.07 8.47
C ARG A 5 -0.79 9.78 8.88
N SER A 6 -1.40 10.64 9.70
CA SER A 6 -2.79 10.48 10.13
C SER A 6 -3.78 10.53 8.96
N TYR A 7 -3.58 11.47 8.03
CA TYR A 7 -4.37 11.59 6.81
C TYR A 7 -4.28 10.32 5.97
N LEU A 8 -3.07 9.86 5.65
CA LEU A 8 -2.86 8.65 4.86
C LEU A 8 -3.44 7.40 5.54
N THR A 9 -3.22 7.22 6.84
CA THR A 9 -3.80 6.11 7.61
C THR A 9 -5.32 6.09 7.48
N ARG A 10 -5.98 7.24 7.67
CA ARG A 10 -7.45 7.35 7.54
C ARG A 10 -7.91 7.06 6.11
N SER A 11 -7.18 7.56 5.11
CA SER A 11 -7.47 7.30 3.70
C SER A 11 -7.39 5.81 3.36
N PHE A 12 -6.35 5.11 3.81
CA PHE A 12 -6.19 3.67 3.54
C PHE A 12 -7.17 2.81 4.33
N GLN A 13 -7.49 3.17 5.57
CA GLN A 13 -8.54 2.47 6.34
C GLN A 13 -9.91 2.59 5.66
N ALA A 14 -10.22 3.76 5.10
CA ALA A 14 -11.46 3.98 4.36
C ALA A 14 -11.48 3.23 3.02
N ALA A 15 -10.37 3.23 2.28
CA ALA A 15 -10.26 2.59 0.97
C ALA A 15 -10.15 1.06 1.05
N TYR A 16 -9.44 0.54 2.05
CA TYR A 16 -9.15 -0.88 2.24
C TYR A 16 -9.53 -1.32 3.67
N PRO A 17 -10.83 -1.39 4.00
CA PRO A 17 -11.29 -1.71 5.36
C PRO A 17 -10.92 -3.13 5.80
N ARG A 18 -10.55 -4.01 4.86
CA ARG A 18 -10.14 -5.40 5.12
C ARG A 18 -8.63 -5.54 5.32
N LEU A 19 -7.83 -4.50 5.05
CA LEU A 19 -6.39 -4.52 5.21
C LEU A 19 -6.04 -4.35 6.70
N PRO A 20 -5.20 -5.22 7.28
CA PRO A 20 -4.87 -5.14 8.70
C PRO A 20 -3.94 -3.95 8.99
N ALA A 21 -3.90 -3.55 10.26
CA ALA A 21 -3.13 -2.38 10.70
C ALA A 21 -1.63 -2.41 10.29
N PRO A 22 -0.91 -3.56 10.35
CA PRO A 22 0.47 -3.64 9.85
C PRO A 22 0.60 -3.33 8.35
N GLY A 23 -0.36 -3.78 7.53
CA GLY A 23 -0.38 -3.48 6.10
C GLY A 23 -0.62 -2.00 5.81
N VAL A 24 -1.56 -1.38 6.53
CA VAL A 24 -1.78 0.08 6.44
C VAL A 24 -0.52 0.84 6.88
N ALA A 25 0.10 0.42 7.99
CA ALA A 25 1.31 1.04 8.50
C ALA A 25 2.48 0.92 7.51
N ALA A 26 2.62 -0.22 6.81
CA ALA A 26 3.63 -0.41 5.78
C ALA A 26 3.42 0.54 4.59
N LEU A 27 2.19 0.66 4.08
CA LEU A 27 1.86 1.62 3.01
C LEU A 27 2.18 3.07 3.41
N VAL A 28 1.79 3.47 4.62
CA VAL A 28 2.07 4.81 5.16
C VAL A 28 3.57 5.03 5.36
N ALA A 29 4.29 4.03 5.88
CA ALA A 29 5.73 4.11 6.08
C ALA A 29 6.48 4.25 4.75
N PHE A 30 6.07 3.52 3.71
CA PHE A 30 6.62 3.64 2.36
C PHE A 30 6.38 5.02 1.77
N LEU A 31 5.14 5.52 1.80
CA LEU A 31 4.78 6.84 1.27
C LEU A 31 5.42 8.00 2.03
N THR A 32 5.77 7.80 3.29
CA THR A 32 6.49 8.79 4.10
C THR A 32 7.99 8.48 4.21
N GLY A 33 8.47 7.51 3.42
CA GLY A 33 9.85 7.07 3.39
C GLY A 33 10.78 8.12 2.80
N ARG A 34 12.03 8.13 3.29
CA ARG A 34 13.03 9.13 2.90
C ARG A 34 13.24 9.20 1.39
N GLN A 35 13.42 8.05 0.75
CA GLN A 35 13.72 7.98 -0.68
C GLN A 35 12.55 8.50 -1.53
N LEU A 36 11.34 7.99 -1.29
CA LEU A 36 10.15 8.37 -2.05
C LEU A 36 9.82 9.86 -1.90
N VAL A 37 9.80 10.38 -0.67
CA VAL A 37 9.49 11.80 -0.45
C VAL A 37 10.59 12.70 -1.02
N SER A 38 11.86 12.28 -0.96
CA SER A 38 12.95 13.05 -1.59
C SER A 38 12.81 13.07 -3.11
N HIS A 39 12.39 11.96 -3.72
CA HIS A 39 12.09 11.89 -5.15
C HIS A 39 10.94 12.83 -5.53
N VAL A 40 9.85 12.82 -4.78
CA VAL A 40 8.73 13.76 -4.98
C VAL A 40 9.18 15.20 -4.80
N ALA A 41 9.96 15.51 -3.77
CA ALA A 41 10.50 16.85 -3.51
C ALA A 41 11.39 17.32 -4.67
N HIS A 42 12.25 16.44 -5.19
CA HIS A 42 13.11 16.75 -6.33
C HIS A 42 12.29 17.12 -7.57
N ASN A 43 11.26 16.33 -7.89
CA ASN A 43 10.37 16.60 -9.03
C ASN A 43 9.49 17.86 -8.85
N LEU A 44 9.38 18.37 -7.62
CA LEU A 44 8.70 19.61 -7.29
C LEU A 44 9.64 20.83 -7.19
N ALA A 45 10.90 20.68 -7.65
CA ALA A 45 11.93 21.73 -7.58
C ALA A 45 12.18 22.26 -6.15
N LEU A 46 11.87 21.47 -5.11
CA LEU A 46 12.23 21.83 -3.73
C LEU A 46 13.73 22.03 -3.50
N PRO A 47 14.66 21.27 -4.14
CA PRO A 47 16.09 21.50 -3.98
C PRO A 47 16.54 22.91 -4.36
N ASP A 48 15.87 23.53 -5.33
CA ASP A 48 16.23 24.87 -5.84
C ASP A 48 15.77 25.99 -4.89
N LEU A 49 14.73 25.71 -4.08
CA LEU A 49 14.15 26.65 -3.13
C LEU A 49 14.65 26.42 -1.70
N ALA A 50 15.16 25.23 -1.40
CA ALA A 50 15.62 24.85 -0.09
C ALA A 50 16.92 25.58 0.27
N LEU A 51 16.87 26.41 1.31
CA LEU A 51 18.07 27.02 1.90
C LEU A 51 18.91 25.94 2.60
N CYS A 52 19.86 25.36 1.88
CA CYS A 52 20.76 24.33 2.37
C CYS A 52 22.22 24.75 2.16
N ALA A 53 23.08 24.53 3.16
CA ALA A 53 24.51 24.81 3.06
C ALA A 53 25.27 23.84 2.13
N GLN A 54 24.68 22.67 1.84
CA GLN A 54 25.30 21.62 1.03
C GLN A 54 24.55 21.46 -0.29
N PHE A 55 25.30 21.35 -1.40
CA PHE A 55 24.76 21.11 -2.74
C PHE A 55 25.43 19.88 -3.39
N PRO A 56 24.66 18.89 -3.87
CA PRO A 56 23.19 18.81 -3.84
C PRO A 56 22.63 18.61 -2.43
N ALA A 57 21.40 19.07 -2.20
CA ALA A 57 20.75 18.96 -0.89
C ALA A 57 20.57 17.48 -0.48
N PRO A 58 21.00 17.08 0.73
CA PRO A 58 20.87 15.69 1.18
C PRO A 58 19.40 15.22 1.23
N PRO A 59 19.09 13.94 0.94
CA PRO A 59 17.72 13.41 0.97
C PRO A 59 17.02 13.60 2.33
N ALA A 60 17.76 13.56 3.43
CA ALA A 60 17.20 13.82 4.76
C ALA A 60 16.70 15.27 4.90
N VAL A 61 17.41 16.24 4.32
CA VAL A 61 17.01 17.65 4.31
C VAL A 61 15.78 17.82 3.42
N LEU A 62 15.80 17.29 2.20
CA LEU A 62 14.64 17.38 1.29
C LEU A 62 13.38 16.75 1.86
N HIS A 63 13.49 15.59 2.52
CA HIS A 63 12.38 14.96 3.23
C HIS A 63 11.80 15.85 4.33
N ALA A 64 12.67 16.44 5.16
CA ALA A 64 12.26 17.34 6.22
C ALA A 64 11.62 18.62 5.67
N THR A 65 12.23 19.23 4.65
CA THR A 65 11.73 20.44 3.98
C THR A 65 10.36 20.18 3.34
N PHE A 66 10.16 19.04 2.67
CA PHE A 66 8.86 18.67 2.11
C PHE A 66 7.77 18.63 3.18
N PHE A 67 8.02 17.98 4.31
CA PHE A 67 7.04 17.95 5.40
C PHE A 67 6.88 19.28 6.12
N ALA A 68 7.89 20.15 6.12
CA ALA A 68 7.78 21.53 6.61
C ALA A 68 6.84 22.34 5.70
N VAL A 69 6.95 22.20 4.37
CA VAL A 69 6.03 22.82 3.39
C VAL A 69 4.60 22.32 3.60
N VAL A 70 4.39 21.02 3.79
CA VAL A 70 3.05 20.47 4.11
C VAL A 70 2.51 21.05 5.43
N GLY A 71 3.37 21.25 6.43
CA GLY A 71 3.01 21.91 7.69
C GLY A 71 2.62 23.38 7.50
N ALA A 72 3.36 24.13 6.69
CA ALA A 72 3.04 25.50 6.34
C ALA A 72 1.72 25.60 5.54
N LEU A 73 1.46 24.64 4.65
CA LEU A 73 0.20 24.54 3.91
C LEU A 73 -0.98 24.24 4.85
N LEU A 74 -0.78 23.38 5.85
CA LEU A 74 -1.78 23.09 6.88
C LEU A 74 -2.14 24.35 7.68
N GLY A 75 -1.13 25.15 8.07
CA GLY A 75 -1.35 26.38 8.83
C GLY A 75 -1.99 27.51 8.01
N SER A 76 -1.72 27.58 6.71
CA SER A 76 -2.21 28.65 5.83
C SER A 76 -3.56 28.34 5.18
N SER A 77 -3.76 27.12 4.67
CA SER A 77 -4.91 26.74 3.84
C SER A 77 -5.84 25.70 4.50
N GLY A 78 -5.53 25.30 5.73
CA GLY A 78 -6.33 24.36 6.50
C GLY A 78 -6.14 22.87 6.13
N PRO A 79 -6.76 21.97 6.91
CA PRO A 79 -6.54 20.52 6.80
C PRO A 79 -7.10 19.91 5.51
N GLU A 80 -8.16 20.46 4.93
CA GLU A 80 -8.75 19.91 3.70
C GLU A 80 -7.81 20.09 2.51
N ARG A 81 -7.26 21.30 2.32
CA ARG A 81 -6.32 21.59 1.22
C ARG A 81 -4.98 20.91 1.42
N ALA A 82 -4.46 20.89 2.64
CA ALA A 82 -3.24 20.14 2.95
C ALA A 82 -3.43 18.63 2.73
N GLY A 83 -4.60 18.09 3.06
CA GLY A 83 -4.96 16.70 2.79
C GLY A 83 -4.99 16.38 1.30
N LEU A 84 -5.63 17.24 0.49
CA LEU A 84 -5.63 17.10 -0.98
C LEU A 84 -4.21 17.14 -1.57
N PHE A 85 -3.34 18.02 -1.08
CA PHE A 85 -1.94 18.03 -1.50
C PHE A 85 -1.23 16.70 -1.19
N VAL A 86 -1.40 16.17 0.02
CA VAL A 86 -0.84 14.86 0.40
C VAL A 86 -1.42 13.74 -0.48
N ARG A 87 -2.73 13.76 -0.74
CA ARG A 87 -3.41 12.82 -1.63
C ARG A 87 -2.80 12.85 -3.03
N ASP A 88 -2.67 14.04 -3.62
CA ASP A 88 -2.33 14.20 -5.03
C ASP A 88 -0.84 14.00 -5.33
N PHE A 89 0.05 14.18 -4.35
CA PHE A 89 1.49 13.99 -4.57
C PHE A 89 2.04 12.67 -4.02
N LEU A 90 1.49 12.13 -2.92
CA LEU A 90 2.00 10.90 -2.33
C LEU A 90 1.25 9.65 -2.80
N ILE A 91 -0.08 9.65 -2.82
CA ILE A 91 -0.85 8.42 -3.16
C ILE A 91 -0.56 7.92 -4.59
N PRO A 92 -0.37 8.78 -5.62
CA PRO A 92 0.01 8.31 -6.94
C PRO A 92 1.32 7.52 -7.00
N GLN A 93 2.21 7.66 -6.00
CA GLN A 93 3.45 6.89 -5.94
C GLN A 93 3.22 5.39 -5.68
N LEU A 94 1.98 4.97 -5.37
CA LEU A 94 1.57 3.56 -5.27
C LEU A 94 0.98 3.00 -6.57
N ILE A 95 0.78 3.82 -7.61
CA ILE A 95 0.25 3.32 -8.89
C ILE A 95 1.26 2.35 -9.50
N GLY A 96 0.81 1.15 -9.85
CA GLY A 96 1.67 0.08 -10.38
C GLY A 96 2.54 -0.62 -9.33
N LYS A 97 2.37 -0.33 -8.03
CA LYS A 97 3.04 -1.04 -6.94
C LYS A 97 2.15 -2.11 -6.34
N ASP A 98 2.68 -3.33 -6.26
CA ASP A 98 2.02 -4.44 -5.55
C ASP A 98 2.06 -4.21 -4.04
N LEU A 99 1.09 -4.78 -3.32
CA LEU A 99 1.03 -4.69 -1.87
C LEU A 99 2.27 -5.28 -1.21
N PHE A 100 2.75 -6.43 -1.68
CA PHE A 100 3.86 -7.15 -1.05
C PHE A 100 5.24 -6.71 -1.54
N GLU A 101 5.31 -5.84 -2.55
CA GLU A 101 6.52 -5.05 -2.82
C GLU A 101 6.76 -3.98 -1.74
N VAL A 102 5.66 -3.47 -1.15
CA VAL A 102 5.71 -2.40 -0.15
C VAL A 102 5.68 -2.96 1.27
N TRP A 103 4.88 -4.00 1.50
CA TRP A 103 4.75 -4.69 2.77
C TRP A 103 5.46 -6.04 2.70
N GLU A 104 6.69 -6.09 3.22
CA GLU A 104 7.47 -7.31 3.25
C GLU A 104 6.83 -8.34 4.22
N VAL A 105 6.37 -9.46 3.66
CA VAL A 105 5.80 -10.57 4.41
C VAL A 105 6.68 -11.79 4.23
N VAL A 106 7.28 -12.24 5.33
CA VAL A 106 8.23 -13.37 5.35
C VAL A 106 7.52 -14.72 5.16
N ASN A 107 6.37 -14.93 5.81
CA ASN A 107 5.59 -16.17 5.70
C ASN A 107 4.15 -15.88 5.23
N PRO A 108 3.90 -15.78 3.91
CA PRO A 108 2.58 -15.44 3.39
C PRO A 108 1.54 -16.53 3.67
N MET A 109 1.94 -17.81 3.70
CA MET A 109 1.01 -18.91 4.00
C MET A 109 0.56 -18.88 5.47
N GLY A 110 1.48 -18.66 6.41
CA GLY A 110 1.15 -18.50 7.83
C GLY A 110 0.20 -17.34 8.06
N LEU A 111 0.48 -16.18 7.46
CA LEU A 111 -0.41 -15.02 7.52
C LEU A 111 -1.80 -15.32 6.92
N LEU A 112 -1.86 -16.06 5.81
CA LEU A 112 -3.12 -16.47 5.20
C LEU A 112 -3.94 -17.36 6.14
N VAL A 113 -3.31 -18.35 6.79
CA VAL A 113 -3.99 -19.23 7.75
C VAL A 113 -4.55 -18.42 8.92
N GLU A 114 -3.78 -17.48 9.47
CA GLU A 114 -4.24 -16.59 10.54
C GLU A 114 -5.44 -15.74 10.11
N GLU A 115 -5.38 -15.17 8.91
CA GLU A 115 -6.46 -14.34 8.37
C GLU A 115 -7.72 -15.16 8.05
N LEU A 116 -7.59 -16.40 7.58
CA LEU A 116 -8.73 -17.30 7.35
C LEU A 116 -9.34 -17.74 8.68
N ALA A 117 -8.53 -18.04 9.69
CA ALA A 117 -8.98 -18.38 11.04
C ALA A 117 -9.80 -17.25 11.68
N LYS A 118 -9.34 -15.98 11.57
CA LYS A 118 -10.09 -14.80 12.03
C LYS A 118 -11.46 -14.65 11.37
N ARG A 119 -11.64 -15.22 10.16
CA ARG A 119 -12.88 -15.14 9.38
C ARG A 119 -13.72 -16.43 9.46
N ASN A 120 -13.34 -17.38 10.31
CA ASN A 120 -13.97 -18.70 10.44
C ASN A 120 -14.01 -19.49 9.12
N ILE A 121 -12.96 -19.38 8.30
CA ILE A 121 -12.80 -20.16 7.06
C ILE A 121 -11.82 -21.31 7.35
N SER A 122 -12.06 -22.48 6.74
CA SER A 122 -11.19 -23.64 6.86
C SER A 122 -9.78 -23.37 6.32
N ALA A 123 -8.80 -24.11 6.85
CA ALA A 123 -7.41 -23.99 6.41
C ALA A 123 -7.29 -24.30 4.90
N PRO A 124 -6.44 -23.56 4.17
CA PRO A 124 -6.28 -23.76 2.75
C PRO A 124 -5.48 -25.03 2.46
N GLU A 125 -5.96 -25.84 1.51
CA GLU A 125 -5.25 -27.00 0.97
C GLU A 125 -4.57 -26.63 -0.36
N PRO A 126 -3.23 -26.69 -0.45
CA PRO A 126 -2.52 -26.49 -1.71
C PRO A 126 -2.64 -27.73 -2.61
N ARG A 127 -2.93 -27.52 -3.89
CA ARG A 127 -2.99 -28.57 -4.92
C ARG A 127 -2.34 -28.08 -6.22
N ILE A 128 -1.60 -28.95 -6.89
CA ILE A 128 -1.07 -28.67 -8.23
C ILE A 128 -2.26 -28.64 -9.20
N THR A 129 -2.46 -27.51 -9.86
CA THR A 129 -3.51 -27.35 -10.89
C THR A 129 -2.94 -27.59 -12.28
N ARG A 130 -1.70 -27.14 -12.54
CA ARG A 130 -0.96 -27.35 -13.80
C ARG A 130 0.53 -27.48 -13.53
N GLN A 131 1.23 -28.18 -14.40
CA GLN A 131 2.68 -28.25 -14.39
C GLN A 131 3.22 -28.40 -15.82
N LEU A 132 4.34 -27.77 -16.12
CA LEU A 132 5.01 -27.80 -17.42
C LEU A 132 6.52 -27.92 -17.21
N GLY A 133 7.18 -28.73 -18.04
CA GLY A 133 8.65 -28.77 -18.07
C GLY A 133 9.30 -29.28 -16.77
N VAL A 134 8.63 -30.16 -16.02
CA VAL A 134 9.07 -30.65 -14.68
C VAL A 134 10.52 -31.17 -14.66
N ASN A 135 10.97 -31.80 -15.74
CA ASN A 135 12.33 -32.35 -15.88
C ASN A 135 13.30 -31.43 -16.63
N THR A 136 12.94 -30.17 -16.85
CA THR A 136 13.78 -29.18 -17.54
C THR A 136 14.40 -28.22 -16.54
N VAL A 137 15.32 -27.37 -17.01
CA VAL A 137 15.93 -26.30 -16.19
C VAL A 137 14.92 -25.19 -15.85
N LEU A 138 13.82 -25.08 -16.61
CA LEU A 138 12.81 -24.02 -16.47
C LEU A 138 11.41 -24.64 -16.27
N PRO A 139 11.18 -25.35 -15.15
CA PRO A 139 9.86 -25.86 -14.83
C PRO A 139 8.90 -24.71 -14.46
N LEU A 140 7.61 -24.93 -14.69
CA LEU A 140 6.55 -24.01 -14.31
C LEU A 140 5.43 -24.80 -13.62
N TYR A 141 5.14 -24.43 -12.38
CA TYR A 141 4.07 -25.00 -11.58
C TYR A 141 2.98 -23.96 -11.36
N PHE A 142 1.73 -24.41 -11.38
CA PHE A 142 0.59 -23.64 -10.89
C PHE A 142 0.02 -24.37 -9.68
N ILE A 143 -0.07 -23.65 -8.56
CA ILE A 143 -0.64 -24.17 -7.33
C ILE A 143 -1.92 -23.40 -7.02
N GLY A 144 -3.01 -24.15 -6.88
CA GLY A 144 -4.30 -23.67 -6.41
C GLY A 144 -4.45 -23.90 -4.92
N LEU A 145 -4.94 -22.89 -4.20
CA LEU A 145 -5.34 -23.01 -2.80
C LEU A 145 -6.84 -23.24 -2.73
N TYR A 146 -7.25 -24.28 -2.02
CA TYR A 146 -8.65 -24.67 -1.86
C TYR A 146 -9.09 -24.58 -0.40
N CYS A 147 -10.22 -23.94 -0.14
CA CYS A 147 -10.93 -24.03 1.14
C CYS A 147 -12.28 -24.70 0.88
N ASP A 148 -12.61 -25.76 1.62
CA ASP A 148 -13.86 -26.53 1.44
C ASP A 148 -14.14 -26.92 -0.02
N LYS A 149 -13.09 -27.41 -0.71
CA LYS A 149 -13.12 -27.81 -2.14
C LYS A 149 -13.40 -26.65 -3.11
N LYS A 150 -13.37 -25.40 -2.67
CA LYS A 150 -13.48 -24.20 -3.51
C LYS A 150 -12.14 -23.52 -3.66
N ILE A 151 -11.74 -23.25 -4.89
CA ILE A 151 -10.48 -22.54 -5.16
C ILE A 151 -10.60 -21.08 -4.73
N ILE A 152 -9.67 -20.61 -3.89
CA ILE A 152 -9.61 -19.22 -3.43
C ILE A 152 -8.59 -18.40 -4.24
N ALA A 153 -7.48 -19.04 -4.62
CA ALA A 153 -6.39 -18.43 -5.37
C ALA A 153 -5.60 -19.47 -6.15
N GLU A 154 -4.88 -19.01 -7.17
CA GLU A 154 -3.91 -19.78 -7.93
C GLU A 154 -2.68 -18.90 -8.11
N GLY A 155 -1.48 -19.49 -8.00
CA GLY A 155 -0.20 -18.80 -8.17
C GLY A 155 0.75 -19.64 -9.02
N PRO A 156 1.46 -19.01 -9.98
CA PRO A 156 2.54 -19.65 -10.73
C PRO A 156 3.87 -19.59 -9.96
N GLY A 157 4.80 -20.50 -10.27
CA GLY A 157 6.17 -20.44 -9.78
C GLY A 157 7.10 -21.47 -10.42
N GLU A 158 8.40 -21.21 -10.33
CA GLU A 158 9.47 -22.07 -10.83
C GLU A 158 9.72 -23.28 -9.94
N THR A 159 9.31 -23.23 -8.67
CA THR A 159 9.30 -24.38 -7.76
C THR A 159 7.92 -24.55 -7.15
N LEU A 160 7.62 -25.73 -6.60
CA LEU A 160 6.38 -25.95 -5.86
C LEU A 160 6.25 -24.96 -4.68
N LEU A 161 7.34 -24.71 -3.94
CA LEU A 161 7.31 -23.77 -2.82
C LEU A 161 7.07 -22.33 -3.27
N ALA A 162 7.74 -21.87 -4.33
CA ALA A 162 7.55 -20.53 -4.88
C ALA A 162 6.11 -20.33 -5.39
N ALA A 163 5.55 -21.32 -6.09
CA ALA A 163 4.18 -21.27 -6.58
C ALA A 163 3.15 -21.25 -5.43
N GLU A 164 3.41 -21.99 -4.35
CA GLU A 164 2.56 -22.02 -3.16
C GLU A 164 2.58 -20.67 -2.43
N GLU A 165 3.76 -20.08 -2.24
CA GLU A 165 3.90 -18.75 -1.65
C GLU A 165 3.20 -17.68 -2.49
N GLU A 166 3.34 -17.72 -3.82
CA GLU A 166 2.68 -16.77 -4.70
C GLU A 166 1.17 -16.95 -4.68
N ALA A 167 0.67 -18.19 -4.63
CA ALA A 167 -0.75 -18.46 -4.47
C ALA A 167 -1.29 -17.88 -3.15
N ALA A 168 -0.50 -17.95 -2.06
CA ALA A 168 -0.84 -17.34 -0.79
C ALA A 168 -0.88 -15.80 -0.87
N ARG A 169 0.10 -15.17 -1.54
CA ARG A 169 0.10 -13.72 -1.80
C ARG A 169 -1.13 -13.30 -2.63
N VAL A 170 -1.47 -14.04 -3.68
CA VAL A 170 -2.70 -13.80 -4.46
C VAL A 170 -3.95 -13.90 -3.58
N ALA A 171 -4.05 -14.90 -2.71
CA ALA A 171 -5.18 -15.07 -1.79
C ALA A 171 -5.29 -13.89 -0.82
N LEU A 172 -4.19 -13.46 -0.21
CA LEU A 172 -4.15 -12.32 0.70
C LEU A 172 -4.56 -11.02 0.01
N ARG A 173 -4.08 -10.75 -1.23
CA ARG A 173 -4.52 -9.58 -2.03
C ARG A 173 -6.02 -9.56 -2.24
N LYS A 174 -6.62 -10.72 -2.57
CA LYS A 174 -8.08 -10.87 -2.70
C LYS A 174 -8.79 -10.63 -1.37
N LEU A 175 -8.29 -11.17 -0.26
CA LEU A 175 -8.88 -10.99 1.07
C LEU A 175 -8.87 -9.52 1.50
N TYR A 176 -7.78 -8.81 1.27
CA TYR A 176 -7.63 -7.40 1.63
C TYR A 176 -8.30 -6.43 0.67
N GLY A 177 -8.69 -6.90 -0.53
CA GLY A 177 -9.26 -6.05 -1.58
C GLY A 177 -8.22 -5.18 -2.30
N TYR A 178 -6.93 -5.54 -2.20
CA TYR A 178 -5.84 -4.88 -2.91
C TYR A 178 -5.43 -5.75 -4.11
N THR A 179 -6.36 -5.92 -5.05
CA THR A 179 -6.12 -6.66 -6.29
C THR A 179 -5.81 -5.71 -7.45
N GLU A 180 -5.22 -6.21 -8.53
CA GLU A 180 -5.01 -5.41 -9.75
C GLU A 180 -6.34 -4.89 -10.34
N ASN A 181 -7.41 -5.68 -10.23
CA ASN A 181 -8.74 -5.32 -10.73
C ASN A 181 -9.53 -4.41 -9.77
N ARG A 182 -8.88 -3.78 -8.78
CA ARG A 182 -9.53 -2.87 -7.84
C ARG A 182 -10.01 -1.60 -8.54
N ARG A 183 -11.00 -0.93 -7.96
CA ARG A 183 -11.42 0.40 -8.43
C ARG A 183 -10.22 1.36 -8.31
N PRO A 184 -9.89 2.13 -9.35
CA PRO A 184 -8.87 3.17 -9.25
C PRO A 184 -9.19 4.17 -8.16
N TRP A 185 -8.15 4.78 -7.60
CA TRP A 185 -8.32 5.81 -6.59
C TRP A 185 -9.08 7.01 -7.16
N ASP A 186 -10.04 7.53 -6.39
CA ASP A 186 -10.85 8.66 -6.81
C ASP A 186 -10.12 9.98 -6.52
N TYR A 187 -9.63 10.63 -7.58
CA TYR A 187 -8.97 11.93 -7.53
C TYR A 187 -9.92 13.09 -7.87
N SER A 188 -11.22 12.84 -8.00
CA SER A 188 -12.20 13.91 -8.21
C SER A 188 -12.18 14.92 -7.07
N LYS A 189 -12.61 16.15 -7.37
CA LYS A 189 -12.71 17.21 -6.35
C LYS A 189 -13.79 16.78 -5.36
N PRO A 190 -13.52 16.80 -4.04
CA PRO A 190 -14.56 16.57 -3.05
C PRO A 190 -15.70 17.58 -3.27
N LYS A 191 -16.94 17.09 -3.24
CA LYS A 191 -18.12 17.96 -3.31
C LYS A 191 -18.08 18.90 -2.10
N GLU A 192 -18.07 20.20 -2.33
CA GLU A 192 -18.13 21.21 -1.27
C GLU A 192 -19.37 20.95 -0.39
N GLY A 193 -19.16 20.67 0.90
CA GLY A 193 -20.25 20.62 1.89
C GLY A 193 -20.37 19.40 2.81
N TRP A 194 -19.65 18.29 2.63
CA TRP A 194 -19.86 17.10 3.50
C TRP A 194 -18.99 17.10 4.78
N THR A 195 -17.86 17.81 4.83
CA THR A 195 -16.87 17.69 5.92
C THR A 195 -16.94 18.76 6.99
N ALA A 196 -17.61 19.90 6.75
CA ALA A 196 -17.66 20.99 7.72
C ALA A 196 -18.47 20.65 8.99
N GLU A 197 -19.53 19.84 8.89
CA GLU A 197 -20.41 19.57 10.04
C GLU A 197 -19.89 18.48 10.99
N LYS A 198 -19.03 17.55 10.52
CA LYS A 198 -18.55 16.43 11.35
C LYS A 198 -17.25 16.70 12.13
N ALA A 199 -16.60 17.84 11.91
CA ALA A 199 -15.39 18.22 12.65
C ALA A 199 -15.67 19.07 13.91
N ILE A 200 -16.88 19.61 14.05
CA ILE A 200 -17.25 20.56 15.12
C ILE A 200 -18.15 19.92 16.19
N SER A 201 -18.74 18.74 15.92
CA SER A 201 -19.70 18.08 16.82
C SER A 201 -19.07 17.17 17.90
N SER A 202 -17.77 17.20 18.11
CA SER A 202 -17.10 16.37 19.12
C SER A 202 -16.10 17.17 19.97
N ASN A 203 -16.60 18.27 20.54
CA ASN A 203 -16.05 18.91 21.73
C ASN A 203 -17.09 18.85 22.85
#